data_AF-A0A5M9WTV4-F1
#
_entry.id   AF-A0A5M9WTV4-F1
#
_cell.length_a   1.000
_cell.length_b   1.000
_cell.length_c   1.000
_cell.angle_alpha   90.00
_cell.angle_beta   90.00
_cell.angle_gamma   90.00
#
_symmetry.space_group_name_H-M   'P 1'
#
loop_
_entity.id
_entity.type
_entity.pdbx_description
1 polymer ?
#
loop_
_entity_poly.entity_id
_entity_poly.type
_entity_poly.pdbx_seq_one_letter_code
_entity_poly.pdbx_strand_id
1 'polypeptide(L)'
;MLDIQFAKSKMENEEGMNHLWIQVHPEDPLQTSEIQIQLPEGMYRSKNLSGLVENDQGHIVVDAPYQDVIIEIFTQDALECGELTIVVSLLTAETTVH
;
A
#
# COMPACT_ATOMS: atom_id res chain seq x y z
N MET A 1 -7.63 -10.67 -4.47
CA MET A 1 -6.71 -10.18 -5.52
C MET A 1 -6.45 -8.69 -5.35
N LEU A 2 -5.26 -8.20 -5.67
CA LEU A 2 -4.89 -6.79 -5.62
C LEU A 2 -4.63 -6.27 -7.02
N ASP A 3 -5.25 -5.15 -7.39
CA ASP A 3 -4.85 -4.35 -8.53
C ASP A 3 -3.97 -3.19 -8.04
N ILE A 4 -2.85 -2.95 -8.71
CA ILE A 4 -1.82 -2.02 -8.23
C ILE A 4 -1.32 -1.16 -9.39
N GLN A 5 -1.27 0.16 -9.19
CA GLN A 5 -0.75 1.09 -10.18
C GLN A 5 -0.02 2.26 -9.54
N PHE A 6 1.11 2.66 -10.11
CA PHE A 6 1.73 3.95 -9.80
C PHE A 6 1.15 5.05 -10.68
N ALA A 7 1.00 6.25 -10.12
CA ALA A 7 0.61 7.44 -10.86
C ALA A 7 1.63 7.83 -11.93
N LYS A 8 2.92 7.61 -11.65
CA LYS A 8 4.04 7.82 -12.57
C LYS A 8 4.82 6.52 -12.74
N SER A 9 5.32 6.23 -13.94
CA SER A 9 6.09 5.01 -14.22
C SER A 9 7.48 4.98 -13.58
N LYS A 10 7.95 6.13 -13.11
CA LYS A 10 9.23 6.33 -12.42
C LYS A 10 9.04 7.31 -11.28
N MET A 11 9.86 7.18 -10.25
CA MET A 11 9.97 8.19 -9.21
C MET A 11 10.71 9.40 -9.76
N GLU A 12 10.21 10.60 -9.50
CA GLU A 12 10.89 11.82 -9.93
C GLU A 12 12.09 12.10 -9.04
N ASN A 13 13.18 12.57 -9.65
CA ASN A 13 14.42 12.88 -8.92
C ASN A 13 14.33 14.24 -8.19
N GLU A 14 13.50 15.17 -8.67
CA GLU A 14 13.39 16.52 -8.10
C GLU A 14 12.49 16.54 -6.86
N GLU A 15 11.31 15.93 -6.95
CA GLU A 15 10.36 15.87 -5.83
C GLU A 15 10.54 14.61 -4.97
N GLY A 16 11.19 13.57 -5.50
CA GLY A 16 11.35 12.31 -4.78
C GLY A 16 10.01 11.70 -4.40
N MET A 17 8.96 11.86 -5.21
CA MET A 17 7.58 11.49 -4.83
C MET A 17 6.84 10.75 -5.95
N ASN A 18 6.00 9.80 -5.56
CA ASN A 18 5.02 9.15 -6.42
C ASN A 18 3.77 8.76 -5.60
N HIS A 19 2.69 8.42 -6.30
CA HIS A 19 1.49 7.87 -5.67
C HIS A 19 1.29 6.43 -6.12
N LEU A 20 0.93 5.56 -5.18
CA LEU A 20 0.56 4.17 -5.39
C LEU A 20 -0.94 4.02 -5.12
N TRP A 21 -1.67 3.59 -6.14
CA TRP A 21 -3.06 3.16 -6.03
C TRP A 21 -3.10 1.64 -5.91
N ILE A 22 -3.90 1.16 -4.96
CA ILE A 22 -4.15 -0.25 -4.71
C ILE A 22 -5.66 -0.44 -4.61
N GLN A 23 -6.23 -1.34 -5.40
CA GLN A 23 -7.62 -1.75 -5.26
C GLN A 23 -7.69 -3.20 -4.76
N VAL A 24 -8.49 -3.40 -3.71
CA VAL A 24 -8.68 -4.72 -3.12
C VAL A 24 -9.94 -5.36 -3.68
N HIS A 25 -9.75 -6.55 -4.27
CA HIS A 25 -10.82 -7.44 -4.66
C HIS A 25 -10.82 -8.63 -3.69
N PRO A 26 -11.49 -8.51 -2.53
CA PRO A 26 -11.55 -9.63 -1.59
C PRO A 26 -12.30 -10.80 -2.22
N GLU A 27 -11.84 -12.01 -1.96
CA GLU A 27 -12.51 -13.23 -2.43
C GLU A 27 -13.81 -13.45 -1.66
N ASP A 28 -13.86 -13.03 -0.39
CA ASP A 28 -15.05 -12.97 0.44
C ASP A 28 -15.34 -11.52 0.88
N PRO A 29 -16.44 -10.90 0.44
CA PRO A 29 -16.84 -9.55 0.82
C PRO A 29 -17.05 -9.33 2.33
N LEU A 30 -17.21 -10.41 3.11
CA LEU A 30 -17.42 -10.36 4.56
C LEU A 30 -16.13 -10.48 5.36
N GLN A 31 -15.00 -10.74 4.70
CA GLN A 31 -13.71 -10.93 5.36
C GLN A 31 -12.95 -9.60 5.46
N THR A 32 -12.74 -9.14 6.69
CA THR A 32 -11.80 -8.05 6.96
C THR A 32 -10.39 -8.49 6.58
N SER A 33 -9.74 -7.65 5.78
CA SER A 33 -8.37 -7.85 5.32
C SER A 33 -7.50 -6.65 5.71
N GLU A 34 -6.19 -6.85 5.73
CA GLU A 34 -5.22 -5.79 5.96
C GLU A 34 -4.26 -5.70 4.78
N ILE A 35 -3.93 -4.48 4.35
CA ILE A 35 -2.86 -4.24 3.39
C ILE A 35 -1.59 -3.91 4.15
N GLN A 36 -0.58 -4.74 3.94
CA GLN A 36 0.79 -4.49 4.37
C GLN A 36 1.62 -3.97 3.20
N ILE A 37 2.35 -2.88 3.42
CA ILE A 37 3.26 -2.28 2.42
C ILE A 37 4.67 -2.28 2.99
N GLN A 38 5.58 -2.97 2.32
CA GLN A 38 6.99 -3.00 2.66
C GLN A 38 7.75 -2.14 1.65
N LEU A 39 8.44 -1.12 2.17
CA LEU A 39 9.23 -0.20 1.38
C LEU A 39 10.71 -0.59 1.44
N PRO A 40 11.46 -0.40 0.35
CA PRO A 40 12.90 -0.53 0.36
C PRO A 40 13.54 0.57 1.23
N GLU A 41 14.81 0.37 1.60
CA GLU A 41 15.56 1.36 2.38
C GLU A 41 15.60 2.72 1.68
N GLY A 42 15.43 3.79 2.46
CA GLY A 42 15.42 5.17 1.95
C GLY A 42 14.11 5.63 1.31
N MET A 43 13.12 4.73 1.16
CA MET A 43 11.76 5.08 0.77
C MET A 43 10.81 5.08 1.96
N TYR A 44 9.91 6.05 1.97
CA TYR A 44 8.95 6.29 3.03
C TYR A 44 7.55 6.42 2.43
N ARG A 45 6.52 6.27 3.28
CA ARG A 45 5.15 6.58 2.91
C ARG A 45 4.48 7.47 3.94
N SER A 46 3.56 8.29 3.47
CA SER A 46 2.63 9.01 4.33
C SER A 46 1.52 8.06 4.81
N LYS A 47 0.67 8.57 5.71
CA LYS A 47 -0.61 7.89 6.00
C LYS A 47 -1.42 7.75 4.72
N ASN A 48 -2.24 6.71 4.65
CA ASN A 48 -3.11 6.50 3.50
C ASN A 48 -4.03 7.70 3.29
N LEU A 49 -4.15 8.11 2.03
CA LEU A 49 -4.94 9.26 1.61
C LEU A 49 -6.42 8.89 1.39
N SER A 50 -6.76 7.61 1.51
CA SER A 50 -8.12 7.09 1.36
C SER A 50 -8.98 7.27 2.61
N GLY A 51 -8.40 7.65 3.74
CA GLY A 51 -9.12 7.81 5.01
C GLY A 51 -9.48 6.48 5.69
N LEU A 52 -8.88 5.37 5.25
CA LEU A 52 -9.01 4.08 5.91
C LEU A 52 -8.19 4.06 7.20
N VAL A 53 -8.60 3.20 8.13
CA VAL A 53 -7.90 3.05 9.41
C VAL A 53 -6.57 2.32 9.18
N GLU A 54 -5.51 2.80 9.84
CA GLU A 54 -4.25 2.07 9.97
C GLU A 54 -4.14 1.51 11.38
N ASN A 55 -3.85 0.21 11.49
CA ASN A 55 -3.69 -0.45 12.78
C ASN A 55 -2.34 -0.08 13.45
N ASP A 56 -2.09 -0.58 14.65
CA ASP A 56 -0.85 -0.28 15.40
C ASP A 56 0.43 -0.78 14.72
N GLN A 57 0.31 -1.69 13.75
CA GLN A 57 1.43 -2.18 12.92
C GLN A 57 1.63 -1.34 11.65
N GLY A 58 0.76 -0.34 11.42
CA GLY A 58 0.75 0.47 10.20
C GLY A 58 0.22 -0.30 8.99
N HIS A 59 -0.59 -1.35 9.17
CA HIS A 59 -1.34 -1.96 8.08
C HIS A 59 -2.66 -1.24 7.88
N ILE A 60 -3.12 -1.18 6.63
CA ILE A 60 -4.36 -0.49 6.26
C ILE A 60 -5.50 -1.49 6.32
N VAL A 61 -6.49 -1.23 7.16
CA VAL A 61 -7.65 -2.11 7.33
C VAL A 61 -8.65 -1.89 6.19
N VAL A 62 -9.02 -2.98 5.53
CA VAL A 62 -9.96 -3.04 4.41
C VAL A 62 -11.09 -3.98 4.79
N ASP A 63 -12.26 -3.41 5.04
CA ASP A 63 -13.43 -4.10 5.57
C ASP A 63 -14.60 -4.18 4.59
N ALA A 64 -14.43 -3.64 3.39
CA ALA A 64 -15.41 -3.70 2.32
C ALA A 64 -14.76 -4.02 0.96
N PRO A 65 -15.50 -4.66 0.04
CA PRO A 65 -14.99 -4.97 -1.28
C PRO A 65 -14.79 -3.71 -2.14
N TYR A 66 -13.80 -3.76 -3.04
CA TYR A 66 -13.50 -2.71 -4.02
C TYR A 66 -13.11 -1.36 -3.40
N GLN A 67 -12.57 -1.37 -2.17
CA GLN A 67 -12.01 -0.16 -1.56
C GLN A 67 -10.70 0.22 -2.26
N ASP A 68 -10.61 1.50 -2.61
CA ASP A 68 -9.41 2.11 -3.18
C ASP A 68 -8.50 2.62 -2.07
N VAL A 69 -7.24 2.22 -2.12
CA VAL A 69 -6.18 2.65 -1.21
C VAL A 69 -5.16 3.48 -1.97
N ILE A 70 -4.99 4.73 -1.55
CA ILE A 70 -4.05 5.68 -2.16
C ILE A 70 -2.94 5.97 -1.16
N ILE A 71 -1.70 5.79 -1.60
CA ILE A 71 -0.50 5.96 -0.78
C ILE A 71 0.44 6.91 -1.49
N GLU A 72 0.84 7.97 -0.79
CA GLU A 72 1.97 8.78 -1.21
C GLU A 72 3.26 8.11 -0.75
N ILE A 73 4.18 7.92 -1.69
CA ILE A 73 5.49 7.31 -1.48
C ILE A 73 6.54 8.34 -1.83
N PHE A 74 7.50 8.53 -0.95
CA PHE A 74 8.52 9.57 -1.11
C PHE A 74 9.89 9.13 -0.61
N THR A 75 10.94 9.80 -1.10
CA THR A 75 12.30 9.75 -0.56
C THR A 75 12.59 11.05 0.19
N GLN A 76 13.39 10.97 1.25
CA GLN A 76 13.83 12.17 1.97
C GLN A 76 15.17 12.70 1.44
N ASP A 77 15.98 11.79 0.91
CA ASP A 77 17.27 12.06 0.30
C ASP A 77 17.28 11.53 -1.14
N ALA A 78 18.26 11.98 -1.93
CA ALA A 78 18.52 11.40 -3.23
C ALA A 78 18.98 9.94 -3.09
N LEU A 79 18.29 9.03 -3.76
CA LEU A 79 18.68 7.63 -3.85
C LEU A 79 19.47 7.38 -5.14
N GLU A 80 20.33 6.37 -5.13
CA GLU A 80 20.96 5.91 -6.37
C GLU A 80 19.89 5.44 -7.36
N CYS A 81 20.00 5.91 -8.60
CA CYS A 81 19.08 5.51 -9.66
C CYS A 81 19.19 4.00 -9.91
N GLY A 82 18.09 3.29 -9.71
CA GLY A 82 18.02 1.85 -9.89
C GLY A 82 16.59 1.34 -9.87
N GLU A 83 16.45 0.01 -9.94
CA GLU A 83 15.18 -0.66 -9.74
C GLU A 83 15.05 -1.04 -8.27
N LEU A 84 13.98 -0.56 -7.64
CA LEU A 84 13.63 -0.90 -6.27
C LEU A 84 12.24 -1.55 -6.26
N THR A 85 12.03 -2.51 -5.37
CA THR A 85 10.77 -3.24 -5.26
C THR A 85 10.01 -2.80 -4.02
N ILE A 86 8.74 -2.43 -4.22
CA ILE A 86 7.77 -2.25 -3.13
C ILE A 86 6.91 -3.50 -3.08
N VAL A 87 6.81 -4.11 -1.89
CA VAL A 87 5.99 -5.31 -1.69
C VAL A 87 4.66 -4.89 -1.08
N VAL A 88 3.56 -5.27 -1.72
CA VAL A 88 2.21 -5.09 -1.20
C VAL A 88 1.62 -6.47 -0.94
N SER A 89 1.19 -6.72 0.29
CA SER A 89 0.60 -7.99 0.71
C SER A 89 -0.81 -7.76 1.26
N LEU A 90 -1.73 -8.66 0.91
CA LEU A 90 -3.06 -8.73 1.50
C LEU A 90 -3.05 -9.82 2.56
N LEU A 91 -3.26 -9.43 3.81
CA LEU A 91 -3.35 -10.33 4.96
C LEU A 91 -4.81 -10.53 5.29
N THR A 92 -5.30 -11.76 5.22
CA THR A 92 -6.65 -12.10 5.66
C THR A 92 -6.57 -12.69 7.06
N ALA A 93 -7.46 -12.27 7.95
CA ALA A 93 -7.68 -13.03 9.17
C ALA A 93 -8.39 -14.32 8.76
N GLU A 94 -7.72 -15.47 8.86
CA GLU A 94 -8.42 -16.74 8.82
C GLU A 94 -9.37 -16.75 10.02
N THR A 95 -10.68 -16.67 9.75
CA THR A 95 -11.69 -16.96 10.76
C THR A 95 -11.51 -18.42 11.13
N THR A 96 -10.71 -18.70 12.17
CA THR A 96 -10.62 -20.05 12.74
C THR A 96 -11.97 -20.31 13.40
N VAL A 97 -12.86 -20.97 12.66
CA VAL A 97 -14.11 -21.50 13.23
C VAL A 97 -13.72 -22.68 14.11
N HIS A 98 -13.70 -22.45 15.43
CA HIS A 98 -13.64 -23.51 16.44
C HIS A 98 -15.03 -24.09 16.71
#